data_AF-A0A8S1U208-F1
#
_entry.id   AF-A0A8S1U208-F1
#
_cell.length_a   1.000
_cell.length_b   1.000
_cell.length_c   1.000
_cell.angle_alpha   90.00
_cell.angle_beta   90.00
_cell.angle_gamma   90.00
#
_symmetry.space_group_name_H-M   'P 1'
#
loop_
_entity.id
_entity.type
_entity.pdbx_description
1 polymer ?
#
loop_
_entity_poly.entity_id
_entity_poly.type
_entity_poly.pdbx_seq_one_letter_code
_entity_poly.pdbx_strand_id
1 'polypeptide(L)'
;MNNIDFLIKQQTIYTIKQKEFFKKKKLQVEIDDFPQCQVQVVTSPNQSTKYILQMQEADIKQITKSLQNQYMIEILELKECRLKTVPDEIFKMQKLRVLKLEGNFIKVAPVIDVEVLSLKNNLLLHYKAGEKVKVLDLSQNKLQEFNFGNQLEELYIIANEFTILPQLPQSIKKLELDWFKYTEPPLNQIQTQPTINLLTNQSVNCIDFLKMFSQKELQNKIIEASLAQDLGVLSSLAAIMDINIQNENGDTALSLSLKTDNLFSVRHLIELGAQLELGSYPQGNILSFSLENNLPTIINLIFPKLNSSLFTYDVYGNSPLHYLNKCDYDDINAKIIMKAKQLNIQMSFNIYGQSPIHLAIQKSKNWLLSNMLKHYKIEADDLFMMAARYDNLGAVMLLINNNYPVEEFSKIAICRNLKIYRVLKSYENYNIKKQLTKQMDSKNNFNYEVKLINKKDIQCSNFLKQRKASEDQTIDENQSQSQKSQNYIKLLRQFVLFQTLLSKQQKSYLIKQMIQRICELKITKIDQITILSDILLTLYFIKEKQFLNEVQKNYFNILSGHQYLFQYVNSLKTDDILIQYEQFQY
;
A
#
# COMPACT_ATOMS: atom_id res chain seq x y z
N MET A 1 -9.34 -41.41 -21.19
CA MET A 1 -10.07 -40.85 -22.35
C MET A 1 -11.23 -41.76 -22.82
N ASN A 2 -11.92 -42.47 -21.91
CA ASN A 2 -13.02 -43.38 -22.28
C ASN A 2 -14.19 -43.25 -21.29
N ASN A 3 -15.40 -43.24 -21.85
CA ASN A 3 -16.76 -43.32 -21.29
C ASN A 3 -17.50 -42.05 -20.79
N ILE A 4 -16.87 -41.04 -20.20
CA ILE A 4 -17.60 -39.82 -19.80
C ILE A 4 -17.48 -38.69 -20.83
N ASP A 5 -16.29 -38.50 -21.41
CA ASP A 5 -16.08 -37.55 -22.53
C ASP A 5 -16.91 -37.90 -23.78
N PHE A 6 -17.27 -39.18 -23.97
CA PHE A 6 -18.14 -39.62 -25.05
C PHE A 6 -19.60 -39.16 -24.87
N LEU A 7 -20.06 -39.00 -23.62
CA LEU A 7 -21.38 -38.45 -23.30
C LEU A 7 -21.41 -36.92 -23.39
N ILE A 8 -20.26 -36.26 -23.23
CA ILE A 8 -20.14 -34.79 -23.25
C ILE A 8 -19.99 -34.23 -24.68
N LYS A 9 -19.52 -35.03 -25.65
CA LYS A 9 -19.17 -34.54 -27.00
C LYS A 9 -20.25 -34.58 -28.09
N GLN A 10 -21.49 -34.98 -27.83
CA GLN A 10 -22.56 -34.88 -28.83
C GLN A 10 -23.55 -33.76 -28.52
N GLN A 11 -23.18 -32.54 -28.93
CA GLN A 11 -24.14 -31.46 -29.15
C GLN A 11 -24.97 -31.73 -30.42
N THR A 12 -26.26 -31.41 -30.30
CA THR A 12 -27.23 -31.04 -31.36
C THR A 12 -27.60 -32.06 -32.43
N ILE A 13 -28.75 -32.74 -32.26
CA ILE A 13 -29.83 -32.74 -33.27
C ILE A 13 -31.20 -32.75 -32.53
N TYR A 14 -31.84 -31.58 -32.44
CA TYR A 14 -33.26 -31.47 -32.13
C TYR A 14 -34.06 -32.12 -33.27
N THR A 15 -34.72 -33.26 -33.04
CA THR A 15 -35.68 -33.82 -34.01
C THR A 15 -37.11 -33.71 -33.50
N ILE A 16 -37.95 -33.13 -34.35
CA ILE A 16 -39.41 -32.99 -34.21
C ILE A 16 -40.10 -34.31 -33.82
N LYS A 17 -39.50 -35.47 -34.16
CA LYS A 17 -39.99 -36.81 -33.81
C LYS A 17 -39.99 -37.13 -32.31
N GLN A 18 -39.12 -36.49 -31.51
CA GLN A 18 -39.10 -36.70 -30.05
C GLN A 18 -40.27 -35.98 -29.35
N LYS A 19 -40.72 -34.82 -29.86
CA LYS A 19 -41.88 -34.08 -29.34
C LYS A 19 -43.20 -34.86 -29.45
N GLU A 20 -43.40 -35.58 -30.55
CA GLU A 20 -44.60 -36.42 -30.74
C GLU A 20 -44.64 -37.63 -29.80
N PHE A 21 -43.49 -38.17 -29.40
CA PHE A 21 -43.40 -39.31 -28.49
C PHE A 21 -43.77 -38.94 -27.05
N PHE A 22 -43.33 -37.78 -26.56
CA PHE A 22 -43.71 -37.27 -25.24
C PHE A 22 -45.20 -36.89 -25.15
N LYS A 23 -45.77 -36.36 -26.24
CA LYS A 23 -47.23 -36.15 -26.36
C LYS A 23 -48.03 -37.46 -26.22
N LYS A 24 -47.55 -38.56 -26.81
CA LYS A 24 -48.27 -39.86 -26.78
C LYS A 24 -48.27 -40.54 -25.41
N LYS A 25 -47.34 -40.22 -24.50
CA LYS A 25 -47.23 -40.88 -23.17
C LYS A 25 -47.82 -40.11 -21.98
N LYS A 26 -48.58 -39.02 -22.20
CA LYS A 26 -49.10 -38.15 -21.12
C LYS A 26 -48.01 -37.65 -20.15
N LEU A 27 -46.79 -37.43 -20.64
CA LEU A 27 -45.69 -36.79 -19.88
C LEU A 27 -45.82 -35.25 -19.88
N GLN A 28 -47.05 -34.77 -20.03
CA GLN A 28 -47.36 -33.36 -20.22
C GLN A 28 -47.45 -32.69 -18.84
N VAL A 29 -46.32 -32.19 -18.37
CA VAL A 29 -46.31 -30.82 -17.88
C VAL A 29 -45.43 -30.05 -18.84
N GLU A 30 -46.05 -29.16 -19.60
CA GLU A 30 -45.53 -28.01 -20.36
C GLU A 30 -44.00 -27.75 -20.28
N ILE A 31 -43.16 -28.67 -20.77
CA ILE A 31 -41.73 -28.40 -20.98
C ILE A 31 -41.56 -27.36 -22.10
N ASP A 32 -42.54 -27.27 -23.02
CA ASP A 32 -42.57 -26.30 -24.12
C ASP A 32 -42.72 -24.83 -23.65
N ASP A 33 -43.06 -24.55 -22.37
CA ASP A 33 -43.17 -23.19 -21.81
C ASP A 33 -41.86 -22.65 -21.23
N PHE A 34 -40.79 -23.46 -21.19
CA PHE A 34 -39.51 -23.10 -20.58
C PHE A 34 -38.36 -23.24 -21.58
N PRO A 35 -37.95 -22.16 -22.27
CA PRO A 35 -36.82 -22.21 -23.22
C PRO A 35 -35.48 -22.61 -22.55
N GLN A 36 -35.44 -22.53 -21.22
CA GLN A 36 -34.34 -22.93 -20.34
C GLN A 36 -34.22 -24.46 -20.14
N CYS A 37 -35.20 -25.25 -20.61
CA CYS A 37 -35.36 -26.67 -20.31
C CYS A 37 -35.13 -27.54 -21.56
N GLN A 38 -34.21 -28.49 -21.49
CA GLN A 38 -33.93 -29.45 -22.56
C GLN A 38 -34.17 -30.88 -22.07
N VAL A 39 -34.97 -31.64 -22.80
CA VAL A 39 -35.23 -33.06 -22.52
C VAL A 39 -34.74 -33.91 -23.68
N GLN A 40 -33.91 -34.90 -23.38
CA GLN A 40 -33.36 -35.82 -24.37
C GLN A 40 -33.64 -37.27 -23.98
N VAL A 41 -33.97 -38.09 -24.97
CA VAL A 41 -34.11 -39.55 -24.83
C VAL A 41 -33.07 -40.20 -25.71
N VAL A 42 -32.18 -40.96 -25.09
CA VAL A 42 -31.08 -41.66 -25.78
C VAL A 42 -31.34 -43.15 -25.66
N THR A 43 -31.65 -43.80 -26.79
CA THR A 43 -31.78 -45.25 -26.89
C THR A 43 -30.50 -45.84 -27.48
N SER A 44 -29.79 -46.67 -26.73
CA SER A 44 -28.63 -47.41 -27.25
C SER A 44 -29.07 -48.58 -28.15
N PRO A 45 -28.20 -49.07 -29.06
CA PRO A 45 -28.48 -50.26 -29.89
C PRO A 45 -28.83 -51.51 -29.07
N ASN A 46 -28.39 -51.56 -27.80
CA ASN A 46 -28.61 -52.64 -26.86
C ASN A 46 -29.86 -52.41 -25.97
N GLN A 47 -30.82 -51.58 -26.42
CA GLN A 47 -32.14 -51.32 -25.81
C GLN A 47 -32.18 -50.58 -24.45
N SER A 48 -31.06 -50.09 -23.91
CA SER A 48 -31.13 -49.19 -22.74
C SER A 48 -31.57 -47.79 -23.17
N THR A 49 -32.75 -47.35 -22.71
CA THR A 49 -33.30 -46.01 -22.95
C THR A 49 -32.99 -45.12 -21.77
N LYS A 50 -32.12 -44.12 -21.94
CA LYS A 50 -31.79 -43.13 -20.91
C LYS A 50 -32.64 -41.87 -21.11
N TYR A 51 -33.18 -41.36 -20.01
CA TYR A 51 -33.92 -40.10 -19.97
C TYR A 51 -33.07 -39.02 -19.30
N ILE A 52 -32.84 -37.94 -20.03
CA ILE A 52 -31.98 -36.83 -19.64
C ILE A 52 -32.83 -35.57 -19.55
N LEU A 53 -32.73 -34.87 -18.42
CA LEU A 53 -33.31 -33.54 -18.22
C LEU A 53 -32.18 -32.56 -17.88
N GLN A 54 -32.08 -31.48 -18.64
CA GLN A 54 -31.14 -30.40 -18.43
C GLN A 54 -31.90 -29.09 -18.28
N MET A 55 -31.57 -28.33 -17.24
CA MET A 55 -32.08 -26.98 -17.05
C MET A 55 -30.92 -26.06 -16.71
N GLN A 56 -30.89 -24.89 -17.34
CA GLN A 56 -29.91 -23.85 -17.04
C GLN A 56 -30.64 -22.57 -16.64
N GLU A 57 -30.16 -21.88 -15.60
CA GLU A 57 -30.74 -20.60 -15.14
C GLU A 57 -32.25 -20.64 -14.78
N ALA A 58 -32.80 -21.83 -14.57
CA ALA A 58 -34.19 -22.01 -14.19
C ALA A 58 -34.41 -21.72 -12.70
N ASP A 59 -35.55 -21.15 -12.34
CA ASP A 59 -35.89 -20.93 -10.93
C ASP A 59 -36.43 -22.21 -10.27
N ILE A 60 -36.47 -22.22 -8.92
CA ILE A 60 -36.92 -23.39 -8.16
C ILE A 60 -38.38 -23.77 -8.41
N LYS A 61 -39.25 -22.81 -8.76
CA LYS A 61 -40.67 -23.09 -9.05
C LYS A 61 -40.82 -23.77 -10.40
N GLN A 62 -40.04 -23.34 -11.38
CA GLN A 62 -39.95 -23.97 -12.70
C GLN A 62 -39.42 -25.39 -12.56
N ILE A 63 -38.32 -25.57 -11.79
CA ILE A 63 -37.74 -26.88 -11.54
C ILE A 63 -38.75 -27.81 -10.85
N THR A 64 -39.35 -27.39 -9.73
CA THR A 64 -40.34 -28.22 -9.01
C THR A 64 -41.53 -28.59 -9.89
N LYS A 65 -42.08 -27.66 -10.69
CA LYS A 65 -43.16 -27.93 -11.66
C LYS A 65 -42.71 -28.93 -12.72
N SER A 66 -41.50 -28.78 -13.27
CA SER A 66 -40.97 -29.69 -14.29
C SER A 66 -40.71 -31.09 -13.74
N LEU A 67 -40.21 -31.22 -12.52
CA LEU A 67 -39.88 -32.52 -11.92
C LEU A 67 -41.11 -33.32 -11.44
N GLN A 68 -42.31 -32.71 -11.37
CA GLN A 68 -43.54 -33.39 -10.98
C GLN A 68 -43.80 -34.60 -11.89
N ASN A 69 -43.86 -35.80 -11.28
CA ASN A 69 -44.13 -37.09 -11.93
C ASN A 69 -43.03 -37.62 -12.87
N GLN A 70 -41.79 -37.14 -12.78
CA GLN A 70 -40.69 -37.56 -13.66
C GLN A 70 -39.82 -38.70 -13.10
N TYR A 71 -40.44 -39.79 -12.68
CA TYR A 71 -39.77 -40.95 -12.04
C TYR A 71 -38.85 -41.77 -12.99
N MET A 72 -38.86 -41.47 -14.28
CA MET A 72 -38.08 -42.19 -15.30
C MET A 72 -36.72 -41.56 -15.60
N ILE A 73 -36.43 -40.38 -15.07
CA ILE A 73 -35.18 -39.67 -15.33
C ILE A 73 -33.99 -40.44 -14.76
N GLU A 74 -32.97 -40.61 -15.59
CA GLU A 74 -31.69 -41.22 -15.20
C GLU A 74 -30.59 -40.18 -15.03
N ILE A 75 -30.65 -39.08 -15.77
CA ILE A 75 -29.66 -37.99 -15.75
C ILE A 75 -30.39 -36.66 -15.55
N LEU A 76 -30.04 -35.94 -14.48
CA LEU A 76 -30.57 -34.62 -14.15
C LEU A 76 -29.41 -33.62 -14.02
N GLU A 77 -29.46 -32.55 -14.81
CA GLU A 77 -28.49 -31.46 -14.75
C GLU A 77 -29.20 -30.12 -14.52
N LEU A 78 -28.92 -29.46 -13.40
CA LEU A 78 -29.49 -28.17 -13.01
C LEU A 78 -28.35 -27.17 -12.81
N LYS A 79 -27.92 -26.52 -13.88
CA LYS A 79 -26.76 -25.62 -13.88
C LYS A 79 -27.21 -24.17 -13.63
N GLU A 80 -26.51 -23.44 -12.77
CA GLU A 80 -26.71 -22.00 -12.57
C GLU A 80 -28.16 -21.60 -12.22
N CYS A 81 -28.92 -22.53 -11.62
CA CYS A 81 -30.33 -22.38 -11.27
C CYS A 81 -30.56 -21.62 -9.94
N ARG A 82 -29.49 -21.03 -9.38
CA ARG A 82 -29.52 -20.26 -8.11
C ARG A 82 -30.11 -21.03 -6.93
N LEU A 83 -30.01 -22.37 -6.95
CA LEU A 83 -30.57 -23.24 -5.92
C LEU A 83 -29.83 -23.03 -4.60
N LYS A 84 -30.57 -22.80 -3.51
CA LYS A 84 -30.00 -22.77 -2.15
C LYS A 84 -30.09 -24.13 -1.46
N THR A 85 -31.07 -24.93 -1.87
CA THR A 85 -31.36 -26.28 -1.39
C THR A 85 -31.75 -27.15 -2.58
N VAL A 86 -31.58 -28.46 -2.42
CA VAL A 86 -31.98 -29.44 -3.44
C VAL A 86 -33.50 -29.71 -3.29
N PRO A 87 -34.30 -29.62 -4.37
CA PRO A 87 -35.74 -29.88 -4.31
C PRO A 87 -36.10 -31.32 -3.88
N ASP A 88 -37.16 -31.47 -3.08
CA ASP A 88 -37.61 -32.76 -2.52
C ASP A 88 -37.99 -33.79 -3.61
N GLU A 89 -38.42 -33.32 -4.78
CA GLU A 89 -38.78 -34.15 -5.92
C GLU A 89 -37.61 -35.01 -6.40
N ILE A 90 -36.38 -34.50 -6.32
CA ILE A 90 -35.16 -35.21 -6.76
C ILE A 90 -34.95 -36.47 -5.92
N PHE A 91 -35.24 -36.42 -4.62
CA PHE A 91 -35.11 -37.57 -3.71
C PHE A 91 -36.17 -38.66 -3.96
N LYS A 92 -37.24 -38.36 -4.72
CA LYS A 92 -38.28 -39.33 -5.10
C LYS A 92 -37.94 -40.08 -6.39
N MET A 93 -36.86 -39.71 -7.09
CA MET A 93 -36.48 -40.27 -8.39
C MET A 93 -35.73 -41.60 -8.25
N GLN A 94 -36.45 -42.73 -8.38
CA GLN A 94 -35.88 -44.08 -8.18
C GLN A 94 -34.89 -44.52 -9.27
N LYS A 95 -34.94 -43.92 -10.46
CA LYS A 95 -34.06 -44.27 -11.59
C LYS A 95 -32.87 -43.33 -11.76
N LEU A 96 -32.75 -42.30 -10.92
CA LEU A 96 -31.71 -41.29 -11.07
C LEU A 96 -30.33 -41.91 -10.81
N ARG A 97 -29.42 -41.75 -11.76
CA ARG A 97 -28.04 -42.23 -11.68
C ARG A 97 -27.01 -41.11 -11.74
N VAL A 98 -27.33 -40.01 -12.41
CA VAL A 98 -26.44 -38.85 -12.56
C VAL A 98 -27.17 -37.61 -12.11
N LEU A 99 -26.58 -36.88 -11.16
CA LEU A 99 -27.08 -35.60 -10.69
C LEU A 99 -25.97 -34.55 -10.75
N LYS A 100 -26.19 -33.47 -11.50
CA LYS A 100 -25.27 -32.33 -11.59
C LYS A 100 -25.98 -31.05 -11.16
N LEU A 101 -25.45 -30.36 -10.16
CA LEU A 101 -26.01 -29.14 -9.58
C LEU A 101 -24.98 -28.00 -9.60
N GLU A 102 -24.26 -27.87 -10.70
CA GLU A 102 -23.12 -26.97 -10.84
C GLU A 102 -23.52 -25.49 -10.82
N GLY A 103 -22.73 -24.65 -10.16
CA GLY A 103 -22.92 -23.19 -10.19
C GLY A 103 -24.15 -22.71 -9.42
N ASN A 104 -24.50 -23.38 -8.32
CA ASN A 104 -25.64 -23.00 -7.48
C ASN A 104 -25.15 -22.38 -6.14
N PHE A 105 -26.07 -22.15 -5.21
CA PHE A 105 -25.79 -21.58 -3.88
C PHE A 105 -26.05 -22.60 -2.76
N ILE A 106 -25.85 -23.88 -3.06
CA ILE A 106 -26.13 -24.98 -2.13
C ILE A 106 -25.10 -24.95 -1.00
N LYS A 107 -25.58 -24.92 0.24
CA LYS A 107 -24.74 -24.96 1.45
C LYS A 107 -24.68 -26.34 2.10
N VAL A 108 -25.75 -27.12 1.93
CA VAL A 108 -25.89 -28.47 2.49
C VAL A 108 -26.01 -29.44 1.34
N ALA A 109 -25.04 -30.35 1.22
CA ALA A 109 -25.03 -31.34 0.17
C ALA A 109 -26.21 -32.33 0.32
N PRO A 110 -26.82 -32.78 -0.79
CA PRO A 110 -27.85 -33.80 -0.74
C PRO A 110 -27.26 -35.15 -0.36
N VAL A 111 -27.93 -35.87 0.54
CA VAL A 111 -27.66 -37.29 0.78
C VAL A 111 -28.50 -38.07 -0.22
N ILE A 112 -27.89 -38.48 -1.34
CA ILE A 112 -28.58 -39.17 -2.42
C ILE A 112 -27.70 -40.27 -3.02
N ASP A 113 -28.30 -41.42 -3.29
CA ASP A 113 -27.63 -42.60 -3.83
C ASP A 113 -27.63 -42.61 -5.37
N VAL A 114 -26.81 -41.74 -5.95
CA VAL A 114 -26.54 -41.69 -7.39
C VAL A 114 -25.17 -42.27 -7.72
N GLU A 115 -24.92 -42.65 -8.97
CA GLU A 115 -23.60 -43.13 -9.44
C GLU A 115 -22.63 -41.95 -9.67
N VAL A 116 -23.13 -40.83 -10.21
CA VAL A 116 -22.34 -39.61 -10.49
C VAL A 116 -23.01 -38.41 -9.84
N LEU A 117 -22.24 -37.68 -9.02
CA LEU A 117 -22.69 -36.47 -8.35
C LEU A 117 -21.70 -35.32 -8.61
N SER A 118 -22.19 -34.21 -9.16
CA SER A 118 -21.42 -32.96 -9.28
C SER A 118 -22.11 -31.86 -8.49
N LEU A 119 -21.41 -31.32 -7.50
CA LEU A 119 -21.78 -30.14 -6.71
C LEU A 119 -20.75 -29.02 -6.90
N LYS A 120 -20.03 -29.03 -8.03
CA LYS A 120 -19.01 -28.03 -8.34
C LYS A 120 -19.56 -26.61 -8.28
N ASN A 121 -18.74 -25.67 -7.82
CA ASN A 121 -19.07 -24.24 -7.76
C ASN A 121 -20.35 -23.99 -6.94
N ASN A 122 -20.28 -24.32 -5.66
CA ASN A 122 -21.35 -24.11 -4.67
C ASN A 122 -20.75 -23.49 -3.39
N LEU A 123 -21.48 -23.55 -2.26
CA LEU A 123 -21.10 -22.95 -0.98
C LEU A 123 -20.99 -23.99 0.13
N LEU A 124 -20.60 -25.23 -0.21
CA LEU A 124 -20.53 -26.33 0.74
C LEU A 124 -19.38 -26.13 1.73
N LEU A 125 -19.68 -26.31 3.03
CA LEU A 125 -18.67 -26.36 4.11
C LEU A 125 -18.31 -27.80 4.50
N HIS A 126 -19.28 -28.70 4.37
CA HIS A 126 -19.12 -30.11 4.69
C HIS A 126 -19.79 -30.98 3.62
N TYR A 127 -19.27 -32.20 3.45
CA TYR A 127 -19.89 -33.22 2.61
C TYR A 127 -19.88 -34.59 3.29
N LYS A 128 -21.03 -35.28 3.25
CA LYS A 128 -21.16 -36.66 3.68
C LYS A 128 -21.69 -37.48 2.51
N ALA A 129 -20.94 -38.51 2.13
CA ALA A 129 -21.27 -39.31 0.96
C ALA A 129 -22.56 -40.13 1.06
N GLY A 130 -23.19 -40.33 -0.09
CA GLY A 130 -24.10 -41.45 -0.35
C GLY A 130 -23.32 -42.74 -0.66
N GLU A 131 -23.92 -43.91 -0.42
CA GLU A 131 -23.21 -45.20 -0.47
C GLU A 131 -22.85 -45.65 -1.90
N LYS A 132 -23.57 -45.13 -2.90
CA LYS A 132 -23.46 -45.55 -4.32
C LYS A 132 -22.64 -44.62 -5.21
N VAL A 133 -22.16 -43.50 -4.68
CA VAL A 133 -21.45 -42.49 -5.48
C VAL A 133 -20.09 -43.03 -5.92
N LYS A 134 -19.90 -43.13 -7.25
CA LYS A 134 -18.66 -43.57 -7.89
C LYS A 134 -17.83 -42.42 -8.44
N VAL A 135 -18.47 -41.38 -8.95
CA VAL A 135 -17.81 -40.17 -9.45
C VAL A 135 -18.36 -38.97 -8.70
N LEU A 136 -17.47 -38.21 -8.08
CA LEU A 136 -17.82 -37.09 -7.22
C LEU A 136 -16.98 -35.85 -7.55
N ASP A 137 -17.65 -34.77 -7.96
CA ASP A 137 -17.02 -33.47 -8.13
C ASP A 137 -17.55 -32.47 -7.09
N LEU A 138 -16.67 -32.05 -6.19
CA LEU A 138 -16.92 -31.03 -5.17
C LEU A 138 -16.01 -29.80 -5.36
N SER A 139 -15.42 -29.64 -6.55
CA SER A 139 -14.48 -28.55 -6.81
C SER A 139 -15.12 -27.18 -6.63
N GLN A 140 -14.35 -26.15 -6.31
CA GLN A 140 -14.82 -24.77 -6.15
C GLN A 140 -15.92 -24.66 -5.08
N ASN A 141 -15.64 -25.18 -3.90
CA ASN A 141 -16.51 -25.05 -2.72
C ASN A 141 -15.69 -24.46 -1.56
N LYS A 142 -16.17 -24.59 -0.33
CA LYS A 142 -15.49 -24.14 0.89
C LYS A 142 -15.33 -25.29 1.89
N LEU A 143 -15.10 -26.49 1.37
CA LEU A 143 -15.07 -27.69 2.20
C LEU A 143 -13.93 -27.60 3.21
N GLN A 144 -14.26 -27.81 4.48
CA GLN A 144 -13.29 -27.93 5.58
C GLN A 144 -13.16 -29.39 6.02
N GLU A 145 -14.26 -30.14 5.98
CA GLU A 145 -14.34 -31.56 6.29
C GLU A 145 -15.23 -32.28 5.28
N PHE A 146 -14.89 -33.51 4.95
CA PHE A 146 -15.66 -34.31 4.00
C PHE A 146 -15.36 -35.79 4.21
N ASN A 147 -16.35 -36.67 3.96
CA ASN A 147 -16.18 -38.13 4.01
C ASN A 147 -16.75 -38.78 2.74
N PHE A 148 -16.14 -39.88 2.31
CA PHE A 148 -16.53 -40.60 1.09
C PHE A 148 -17.30 -41.89 1.39
N GLY A 149 -18.00 -42.39 0.38
CA GLY A 149 -18.57 -43.74 0.39
C GLY A 149 -17.54 -44.75 -0.10
N ASN A 150 -17.74 -46.02 0.25
CA ASN A 150 -16.79 -47.11 -0.07
C ASN A 150 -16.69 -47.45 -1.56
N GLN A 151 -17.58 -46.90 -2.40
CA GLN A 151 -17.64 -47.19 -3.85
C GLN A 151 -17.01 -46.09 -4.72
N LEU A 152 -16.44 -45.03 -4.12
CA LEU A 152 -15.92 -43.90 -4.86
C LEU A 152 -14.70 -44.29 -5.71
N GLU A 153 -14.79 -44.05 -7.02
CA GLU A 153 -13.74 -44.37 -8.00
C GLU A 153 -13.03 -43.10 -8.51
N GLU A 154 -13.75 -41.97 -8.63
CA GLU A 154 -13.19 -40.70 -9.10
C GLU A 154 -13.59 -39.54 -8.19
N LEU A 155 -12.61 -38.74 -7.76
CA LEU A 155 -12.81 -37.60 -6.87
C LEU A 155 -12.13 -36.33 -7.40
N TYR A 156 -12.89 -35.24 -7.48
CA TYR A 156 -12.42 -33.91 -7.87
C TYR A 156 -12.74 -32.91 -6.75
N ILE A 157 -11.72 -32.32 -6.14
CA ILE A 157 -11.85 -31.46 -4.95
C ILE A 157 -10.99 -30.18 -5.01
N ILE A 158 -10.59 -29.78 -6.22
CA ILE A 158 -9.82 -28.56 -6.50
C ILE A 158 -10.55 -27.31 -5.98
N ALA A 159 -9.81 -26.30 -5.53
CA ALA A 159 -10.30 -25.04 -4.99
C ALA A 159 -11.28 -25.24 -3.81
N ASN A 160 -10.79 -25.82 -2.72
CA ASN A 160 -11.49 -25.95 -1.44
C ASN A 160 -10.60 -25.46 -0.28
N GLU A 161 -11.10 -25.51 0.96
CA GLU A 161 -10.43 -24.93 2.15
C GLU A 161 -10.07 -25.98 3.22
N PHE A 162 -9.94 -27.26 2.83
CA PHE A 162 -9.66 -28.35 3.77
C PHE A 162 -8.18 -28.39 4.14
N THR A 163 -7.89 -28.74 5.40
CA THR A 163 -6.51 -28.85 5.91
C THR A 163 -6.01 -30.30 5.90
N ILE A 164 -6.96 -31.25 5.96
CA ILE A 164 -6.70 -32.69 6.00
C ILE A 164 -7.49 -33.36 4.89
N LEU A 165 -6.81 -34.17 4.09
CA LEU A 165 -7.43 -35.12 3.17
C LEU A 165 -7.78 -36.38 3.99
N PRO A 166 -9.07 -36.70 4.21
CA PRO A 166 -9.48 -37.94 4.88
C PRO A 166 -8.99 -39.19 4.13
N GLN A 167 -8.99 -40.34 4.81
CA GLN A 167 -8.64 -41.63 4.22
C GLN A 167 -9.52 -41.90 2.98
N LEU A 168 -8.87 -42.13 1.83
CA LEU A 168 -9.58 -42.44 0.59
C LEU A 168 -10.05 -43.92 0.58
N PRO A 169 -11.17 -44.25 -0.07
CA PRO A 169 -11.59 -45.63 -0.22
C PRO A 169 -10.66 -46.40 -1.18
N GLN A 170 -10.47 -47.70 -0.95
CA GLN A 170 -9.62 -48.55 -1.79
C GLN A 170 -10.06 -48.63 -3.26
N SER A 171 -11.32 -48.29 -3.55
CA SER A 171 -11.89 -48.23 -4.90
C SER A 171 -11.40 -47.05 -5.72
N ILE A 172 -10.74 -46.05 -5.12
CA ILE A 172 -10.33 -44.83 -5.81
C ILE A 172 -9.36 -45.18 -6.95
N LYS A 173 -9.61 -44.62 -8.12
CA LYS A 173 -8.81 -44.78 -9.34
C LYS A 173 -8.27 -43.44 -9.83
N LYS A 174 -9.04 -42.36 -9.60
CA LYS A 174 -8.69 -41.02 -10.03
C LYS A 174 -8.95 -40.02 -8.89
N LEU A 175 -7.98 -39.13 -8.69
CA LEU A 175 -8.07 -38.05 -7.73
C LEU A 175 -7.50 -36.80 -8.39
N GLU A 176 -8.16 -35.66 -8.21
CA GLU A 176 -7.68 -34.32 -8.60
C GLU A 176 -7.84 -33.37 -7.41
N LEU A 177 -6.72 -32.79 -6.95
CA LEU A 177 -6.70 -31.78 -5.88
C LEU A 177 -5.57 -30.75 -6.09
N ASP A 178 -5.72 -29.60 -5.43
CA ASP A 178 -4.78 -28.47 -5.59
C ASP A 178 -3.36 -28.78 -5.17
N TRP A 179 -3.16 -29.67 -4.18
CA TRP A 179 -1.82 -29.94 -3.62
C TRP A 179 -0.86 -30.55 -4.65
N PHE A 180 -1.37 -31.15 -5.73
CA PHE A 180 -0.56 -31.77 -6.78
C PHE A 180 0.39 -30.81 -7.48
N LYS A 181 0.03 -29.54 -7.66
CA LYS A 181 0.89 -28.58 -8.33
C LYS A 181 2.14 -28.21 -7.52
N TYR A 182 2.15 -28.52 -6.22
CA TYR A 182 3.24 -28.20 -5.30
C TYR A 182 4.14 -29.40 -4.99
N THR A 183 3.88 -30.57 -5.58
CA THR A 183 4.77 -31.73 -5.48
C THR A 183 6.01 -31.55 -6.34
N GLU A 184 7.05 -32.35 -6.11
CA GLU A 184 8.29 -32.30 -6.88
C GLU A 184 8.66 -33.69 -7.43
N PRO A 185 8.42 -33.96 -8.73
CA PRO A 185 7.84 -33.05 -9.74
C PRO A 185 6.32 -32.81 -9.53
N PRO A 186 5.75 -31.73 -10.11
CA PRO A 186 4.31 -31.47 -10.04
C PRO A 186 3.50 -32.64 -10.63
N LEU A 187 2.48 -33.07 -9.90
CA LEU A 187 1.56 -34.11 -10.34
C LEU A 187 0.39 -33.48 -11.12
N ASN A 188 -0.16 -34.21 -12.09
CA ASN A 188 -1.40 -33.82 -12.78
C ASN A 188 -2.60 -34.66 -12.30
N GLN A 189 -2.36 -35.94 -12.01
CA GLN A 189 -3.34 -36.89 -11.47
C GLN A 189 -2.58 -38.03 -10.78
N ILE A 190 -3.26 -38.78 -9.91
CA ILE A 190 -2.70 -40.05 -9.43
C ILE A 190 -2.82 -41.10 -10.53
N GLN A 191 -1.69 -41.63 -10.99
CA GLN A 191 -1.64 -42.54 -12.15
C GLN A 191 -1.35 -44.01 -11.79
N THR A 192 -0.96 -44.32 -10.54
CA THR A 192 -0.50 -45.66 -10.18
C THR A 192 -1.07 -46.16 -8.85
N GLN A 193 -1.34 -47.46 -8.76
CA GLN A 193 -1.83 -48.09 -7.53
C GLN A 193 -0.92 -47.89 -6.30
N PRO A 194 0.42 -47.90 -6.40
CA PRO A 194 1.29 -47.59 -5.26
C PRO A 194 1.00 -46.23 -4.63
N THR A 195 0.77 -45.21 -5.46
CA THR A 195 0.41 -43.85 -5.01
C THR A 195 -0.97 -43.81 -4.36
N ILE A 196 -1.92 -44.58 -4.89
CA ILE A 196 -3.27 -44.71 -4.33
C ILE A 196 -3.21 -45.38 -2.96
N ASN A 197 -2.45 -46.46 -2.82
CA ASN A 197 -2.31 -47.21 -1.57
C ASN A 197 -1.79 -46.36 -0.42
N LEU A 198 -0.95 -45.37 -0.72
CA LEU A 198 -0.45 -44.44 0.28
C LEU A 198 -1.55 -43.54 0.88
N LEU A 199 -2.57 -43.17 0.10
CA LEU A 199 -3.67 -42.29 0.52
C LEU A 199 -4.90 -43.05 1.03
N THR A 200 -4.98 -44.37 0.79
CA THR A 200 -6.11 -45.20 1.22
C THR A 200 -5.93 -45.82 2.60
N ASN A 201 -4.76 -45.67 3.22
CA ASN A 201 -4.44 -46.27 4.52
C ASN A 201 -4.56 -45.30 5.71
N GLN A 202 -4.62 -44.00 5.47
CA GLN A 202 -4.72 -42.97 6.52
C GLN A 202 -5.21 -41.64 5.96
N SER A 203 -5.67 -40.75 6.84
CA SER A 203 -5.84 -39.34 6.50
C SER A 203 -4.47 -38.65 6.37
N VAL A 204 -4.34 -37.75 5.41
CA VAL A 204 -3.07 -37.09 5.08
C VAL A 204 -3.28 -35.57 5.07
N ASN A 205 -2.49 -34.82 5.84
CA ASN A 205 -2.49 -33.36 5.75
C ASN A 205 -1.63 -32.89 4.56
N CYS A 206 -1.69 -31.59 4.23
CA CYS A 206 -0.97 -31.05 3.08
C CYS A 206 0.55 -31.28 3.16
N ILE A 207 1.20 -31.10 4.32
CA ILE A 207 2.65 -31.33 4.44
C ILE A 207 3.00 -32.79 4.22
N ASP A 208 2.29 -33.71 4.86
CA ASP A 208 2.58 -35.14 4.73
C ASP A 208 2.34 -35.59 3.29
N PHE A 209 1.28 -35.08 2.65
CA PHE A 209 1.04 -35.27 1.23
C PHE A 209 2.24 -34.80 0.41
N LEU A 210 2.72 -33.57 0.62
CA LEU A 210 3.86 -33.04 -0.12
C LEU A 210 5.15 -33.81 0.17
N LYS A 211 5.42 -34.24 1.41
CA LYS A 211 6.59 -35.08 1.75
C LYS A 211 6.55 -36.43 1.04
N MET A 212 5.36 -37.00 0.84
CA MET A 212 5.20 -38.27 0.12
C MET A 212 5.54 -38.13 -1.37
N PHE A 213 5.45 -36.92 -1.93
CA PHE A 213 5.58 -36.65 -3.38
C PHE A 213 6.66 -35.61 -3.73
N SER A 214 7.50 -35.20 -2.78
CA SER A 214 8.58 -34.22 -2.99
C SER A 214 9.88 -34.68 -2.34
N GLN A 215 11.01 -34.52 -3.03
CA GLN A 215 12.34 -34.93 -2.55
C GLN A 215 13.13 -33.80 -1.85
N LYS A 216 12.66 -32.54 -1.88
CA LYS A 216 13.35 -31.34 -1.34
C LYS A 216 12.56 -30.63 -0.23
N GLU A 217 13.17 -29.59 0.35
CA GLU A 217 12.59 -28.76 1.42
C GLU A 217 11.30 -28.04 1.00
N LEU A 218 10.26 -28.22 1.83
CA LEU A 218 8.90 -27.70 1.60
C LEU A 218 8.71 -26.24 2.04
N GLN A 219 9.74 -25.59 2.59
CA GLN A 219 9.64 -24.29 3.26
C GLN A 219 9.12 -23.18 2.33
N ASN A 220 9.45 -23.24 1.04
CA ASN A 220 9.03 -22.23 0.06
C ASN A 220 7.61 -22.45 -0.50
N LYS A 221 6.95 -23.58 -0.22
CA LYS A 221 5.63 -23.89 -0.80
C LYS A 221 4.54 -22.92 -0.35
N ILE A 222 4.67 -22.36 0.85
CA ILE A 222 3.73 -21.35 1.32
C ILE A 222 3.85 -20.04 0.54
N ILE A 223 5.07 -19.66 0.15
CA ILE A 223 5.34 -18.49 -0.69
C ILE A 223 4.83 -18.76 -2.10
N GLU A 224 5.11 -19.93 -2.69
CA GLU A 224 4.60 -20.34 -4.00
C GLU A 224 3.06 -20.30 -4.04
N ALA A 225 2.40 -20.86 -3.02
CA ALA A 225 0.93 -20.85 -2.91
C ALA A 225 0.36 -19.44 -2.79
N SER A 226 1.02 -18.58 -2.02
CA SER A 226 0.63 -17.19 -1.88
C SER A 226 0.76 -16.39 -3.17
N LEU A 227 1.82 -16.62 -3.94
CA LEU A 227 2.04 -15.97 -5.24
C LEU A 227 1.06 -16.48 -6.31
N ALA A 228 0.68 -17.74 -6.25
CA ALA A 228 -0.33 -18.34 -7.13
C ALA A 228 -1.79 -17.99 -6.74
N GLN A 229 -2.02 -17.33 -5.60
CA GLN A 229 -3.35 -17.02 -5.04
C GLN A 229 -4.20 -18.26 -4.74
N ASP A 230 -3.54 -19.37 -4.42
CA ASP A 230 -4.18 -20.64 -4.11
C ASP A 230 -4.55 -20.70 -2.63
N LEU A 231 -5.57 -19.93 -2.27
CA LEU A 231 -5.98 -19.69 -0.88
C LEU A 231 -6.29 -20.96 -0.10
N GLY A 232 -6.83 -21.97 -0.78
CA GLY A 232 -7.10 -23.29 -0.22
C GLY A 232 -5.84 -23.97 0.30
N VAL A 233 -4.83 -24.09 -0.57
CA VAL A 233 -3.54 -24.69 -0.20
C VAL A 233 -2.80 -23.83 0.80
N LEU A 234 -2.90 -22.51 0.66
CA LEU A 234 -2.34 -21.57 1.62
C LEU A 234 -2.91 -21.78 3.03
N SER A 235 -4.24 -21.95 3.15
CA SER A 235 -4.89 -22.35 4.41
C SER A 235 -4.40 -23.71 4.90
N SER A 236 -4.32 -24.71 4.02
CA SER A 236 -3.87 -26.05 4.39
C SER A 236 -2.44 -26.04 4.94
N LEU A 237 -1.54 -25.24 4.33
CA LEU A 237 -0.15 -25.10 4.77
C LEU A 237 -0.04 -24.30 6.07
N ALA A 238 -0.74 -23.16 6.18
CA ALA A 238 -0.70 -22.30 7.37
C ALA A 238 -1.27 -22.97 8.62
N ALA A 239 -2.14 -23.97 8.48
CA ALA A 239 -2.68 -24.73 9.61
C ALA A 239 -1.63 -25.62 10.32
N ILE A 240 -0.51 -25.92 9.66
CA ILE A 240 0.47 -26.93 10.10
C ILE A 240 1.93 -26.45 9.96
N MET A 241 2.17 -25.30 9.32
CA MET A 241 3.47 -24.67 9.12
C MET A 241 3.45 -23.23 9.65
N ASP A 242 4.60 -22.73 10.08
CA ASP A 242 4.73 -21.30 10.37
C ASP A 242 4.52 -20.48 9.09
N ILE A 243 3.52 -19.59 9.13
CA ILE A 243 3.18 -18.71 8.02
C ILE A 243 4.23 -17.62 7.76
N ASN A 244 5.14 -17.45 8.72
CA ASN A 244 6.12 -16.36 8.78
C ASN A 244 7.51 -16.74 8.28
N ILE A 245 7.64 -17.90 7.62
CA ILE A 245 8.90 -18.32 7.01
C ILE A 245 9.43 -17.23 6.07
N GLN A 246 10.70 -16.90 6.25
CA GLN A 246 11.42 -15.94 5.42
C GLN A 246 12.32 -16.68 4.43
N ASN A 247 12.36 -16.21 3.18
CA ASN A 247 13.38 -16.63 2.23
C ASN A 247 14.75 -15.98 2.53
N GLU A 248 15.76 -16.28 1.72
CA GLU A 248 17.12 -15.73 1.85
C GLU A 248 17.18 -14.18 1.84
N ASN A 249 16.19 -13.52 1.25
CA ASN A 249 16.09 -12.05 1.21
C ASN A 249 15.37 -11.46 2.43
N GLY A 250 14.90 -12.28 3.37
CA GLY A 250 14.08 -11.87 4.51
C GLY A 250 12.59 -11.67 4.18
N ASP A 251 12.16 -12.11 3.01
CA ASP A 251 10.77 -11.95 2.54
C ASP A 251 9.87 -13.10 3.01
N THR A 252 8.71 -12.74 3.56
CA THR A 252 7.64 -13.67 3.91
C THR A 252 6.65 -13.84 2.76
N ALA A 253 5.74 -14.81 2.86
CA ALA A 253 4.62 -14.93 1.93
C ALA A 253 3.78 -13.63 1.88
N LEU A 254 3.60 -12.96 3.03
CA LEU A 254 2.88 -11.69 3.13
C LEU A 254 3.61 -10.56 2.42
N SER A 255 4.92 -10.40 2.64
CA SER A 255 5.67 -9.30 2.03
C SER A 255 5.77 -9.46 0.52
N LEU A 256 5.94 -10.67 0.01
CA LEU A 256 5.96 -10.92 -1.44
C LEU A 256 4.61 -10.68 -2.07
N SER A 257 3.51 -11.18 -1.49
CA SER A 257 2.18 -10.92 -2.02
C SER A 257 1.81 -9.43 -2.02
N LEU A 258 2.30 -8.67 -1.05
CA LEU A 258 2.13 -7.22 -1.04
C LEU A 258 2.94 -6.53 -2.14
N LYS A 259 4.20 -6.92 -2.33
CA LYS A 259 5.08 -6.39 -3.39
C LYS A 259 4.58 -6.71 -4.79
N THR A 260 3.84 -7.81 -4.98
CA THR A 260 3.27 -8.23 -6.26
C THR A 260 1.79 -7.84 -6.45
N ASP A 261 1.21 -7.03 -5.56
CA ASP A 261 -0.20 -6.60 -5.60
C ASP A 261 -1.23 -7.75 -5.59
N ASN A 262 -0.89 -8.88 -4.96
CA ASN A 262 -1.79 -10.02 -4.78
C ASN A 262 -2.73 -9.80 -3.58
N LEU A 263 -3.68 -8.87 -3.71
CA LEU A 263 -4.57 -8.43 -2.62
C LEU A 263 -5.36 -9.56 -1.94
N PHE A 264 -5.77 -10.59 -2.69
CA PHE A 264 -6.48 -11.75 -2.13
C PHE A 264 -5.60 -12.53 -1.15
N SER A 265 -4.36 -12.84 -1.55
CA SER A 265 -3.39 -13.51 -0.67
C SER A 265 -3.02 -12.63 0.52
N VAL A 266 -2.81 -11.32 0.32
CA VAL A 266 -2.51 -10.39 1.42
C VAL A 266 -3.63 -10.42 2.48
N ARG A 267 -4.90 -10.31 2.04
CA ARG A 267 -6.05 -10.40 2.93
C ARG A 267 -6.07 -11.72 3.68
N HIS A 268 -5.93 -12.82 2.95
CA HIS A 268 -6.02 -14.16 3.50
C HIS A 268 -4.90 -14.46 4.51
N LEU A 269 -3.66 -14.09 4.21
CA LEU A 269 -2.52 -14.23 5.12
C LEU A 269 -2.70 -13.44 6.42
N ILE A 270 -3.23 -12.22 6.34
CA ILE A 270 -3.51 -11.38 7.52
C ILE A 270 -4.61 -12.01 8.38
N GLU A 271 -5.62 -12.61 7.75
CA GLU A 271 -6.70 -13.37 8.41
C GLU A 271 -6.16 -14.64 9.09
N LEU A 272 -5.22 -15.35 8.44
CA LEU A 272 -4.50 -16.51 8.98
C LEU A 272 -3.48 -16.16 10.08
N GLY A 273 -3.25 -14.87 10.37
CA GLY A 273 -2.40 -14.44 11.47
C GLY A 273 -0.92 -14.24 11.11
N ALA A 274 -0.60 -13.96 9.85
CA ALA A 274 0.74 -13.55 9.46
C ALA A 274 1.23 -12.34 10.27
N GLN A 275 2.49 -12.39 10.70
CA GLN A 275 3.16 -11.31 11.43
C GLN A 275 3.39 -10.14 10.48
N LEU A 276 2.94 -8.97 10.91
CA LEU A 276 2.86 -7.76 10.10
C LEU A 276 4.20 -7.00 10.09
N GLU A 277 5.02 -7.23 11.12
CA GLU A 277 6.34 -6.66 11.32
C GLU A 277 7.42 -7.31 10.44
N LEU A 278 7.17 -8.53 9.96
CA LEU A 278 8.13 -9.29 9.17
C LEU A 278 8.03 -8.98 7.68
N GLY A 279 9.16 -9.16 6.99
CA GLY A 279 9.31 -8.94 5.57
C GLY A 279 10.47 -8.01 5.24
N SER A 280 10.96 -8.11 4.01
CA SER A 280 12.08 -7.30 3.54
C SER A 280 11.58 -6.01 2.90
N TYR A 281 11.12 -5.05 3.72
CA TYR A 281 10.75 -3.73 3.23
C TYR A 281 11.89 -2.74 3.48
N PRO A 282 12.42 -2.06 2.45
CA PRO A 282 13.39 -0.97 2.66
C PRO A 282 12.91 0.08 3.67
N GLN A 283 11.60 0.28 3.76
CA GLN A 283 10.92 1.25 4.61
C GLN A 283 10.60 0.72 6.02
N GLY A 284 10.97 -0.51 6.36
CA GLY A 284 10.68 -1.13 7.67
C GLY A 284 9.67 -2.28 7.58
N ASN A 285 8.38 -2.00 7.76
CA ASN A 285 7.33 -3.03 7.89
C ASN A 285 6.11 -2.75 6.97
N ILE A 286 5.07 -3.58 7.06
CA ILE A 286 3.87 -3.45 6.22
C ILE A 286 3.18 -2.08 6.34
N LEU A 287 3.19 -1.46 7.53
CA LEU A 287 2.54 -0.17 7.77
C LEU A 287 3.30 0.96 7.05
N SER A 288 4.63 1.01 7.20
CA SER A 288 5.44 2.03 6.51
C SER A 288 5.43 1.83 5.00
N PHE A 289 5.52 0.59 4.52
CA PHE A 289 5.37 0.26 3.10
C PHE A 289 4.03 0.72 2.54
N SER A 290 2.93 0.45 3.25
CA SER A 290 1.58 0.82 2.80
C SER A 290 1.36 2.34 2.80
N LEU A 291 1.93 3.06 3.77
CA LEU A 291 1.88 4.52 3.82
C LEU A 291 2.68 5.16 2.69
N GLU A 292 3.90 4.68 2.45
CA GLU A 292 4.75 5.22 1.38
C GLU A 292 4.13 5.03 -0.01
N ASN A 293 3.54 3.86 -0.25
CA ASN A 293 2.91 3.50 -1.52
C ASN A 293 1.43 3.92 -1.61
N ASN A 294 0.91 4.66 -0.63
CA ASN A 294 -0.46 5.17 -0.58
C ASN A 294 -1.54 4.07 -0.78
N LEU A 295 -1.46 2.99 0.00
CA LEU A 295 -2.31 1.79 -0.08
C LEU A 295 -3.41 1.77 1.01
N PRO A 296 -4.52 2.51 0.88
CA PRO A 296 -5.53 2.66 1.93
C PRO A 296 -6.27 1.34 2.24
N THR A 297 -6.42 0.46 1.26
CA THR A 297 -7.08 -0.85 1.42
C THR A 297 -6.33 -1.73 2.41
N ILE A 298 -5.00 -1.79 2.28
CA ILE A 298 -4.13 -2.54 3.18
C ILE A 298 -4.06 -1.88 4.55
N ILE A 299 -3.94 -0.54 4.60
CA ILE A 299 -3.93 0.18 5.88
C ILE A 299 -5.20 -0.09 6.68
N ASN A 300 -6.37 -0.01 6.04
CA ASN A 300 -7.65 -0.29 6.71
C ASN A 300 -7.76 -1.76 7.15
N LEU A 301 -7.17 -2.70 6.40
CA LEU A 301 -7.13 -4.11 6.77
C LEU A 301 -6.28 -4.37 8.01
N ILE A 302 -5.10 -3.74 8.12
CA ILE A 302 -4.19 -3.91 9.27
C ILE A 302 -4.53 -3.01 10.46
N PHE A 303 -5.31 -1.95 10.26
CA PHE A 303 -5.64 -0.97 11.31
C PHE A 303 -6.13 -1.60 12.64
N PRO A 304 -7.05 -2.60 12.63
CA PRO A 304 -7.50 -3.26 13.85
C PRO A 304 -6.40 -4.00 14.61
N LYS A 305 -5.32 -4.39 13.92
CA LYS A 305 -4.18 -5.16 14.43
C LYS A 305 -2.99 -4.27 14.82
N LEU A 306 -3.10 -2.94 14.72
CA LEU A 306 -2.01 -2.02 15.07
C LEU A 306 -1.64 -2.08 16.55
N ASN A 307 -0.36 -2.33 16.80
CA ASN A 307 0.28 -2.33 18.10
C ASN A 307 1.66 -1.61 17.99
N SER A 308 2.44 -1.57 19.06
CA SER A 308 3.73 -0.89 19.08
C SER A 308 4.80 -1.53 18.18
N SER A 309 4.74 -2.83 17.88
CA SER A 309 5.74 -3.50 17.03
C SER A 309 5.69 -3.02 15.58
N LEU A 310 4.57 -2.43 15.16
CA LEU A 310 4.42 -1.84 13.83
C LEU A 310 4.92 -0.40 13.72
N PHE A 311 5.38 0.22 14.81
CA PHE A 311 5.96 1.58 14.80
C PHE A 311 7.50 1.56 14.92
N THR A 312 8.14 0.52 14.42
CA THR A 312 9.60 0.37 14.38
C THR A 312 10.26 1.30 13.36
N TYR A 313 11.58 1.46 13.47
CA TYR A 313 12.38 2.31 12.61
C TYR A 313 12.96 1.53 11.43
N ASP A 314 13.00 2.16 10.26
CA ASP A 314 13.71 1.66 9.08
C ASP A 314 15.23 1.93 9.15
N VAL A 315 15.94 1.60 8.06
CA VAL A 315 17.39 1.82 7.92
C VAL A 315 17.80 3.30 7.97
N TYR A 316 16.86 4.23 7.77
CA TYR A 316 17.07 5.68 7.85
C TYR A 316 16.60 6.26 9.19
N GLY A 317 16.16 5.43 10.14
CA GLY A 317 15.59 5.89 11.40
C GLY A 317 14.18 6.47 11.28
N ASN A 318 13.49 6.26 10.16
CA ASN A 318 12.10 6.66 9.99
C ASN A 318 11.16 5.64 10.65
N SER A 319 10.31 6.12 11.55
CA SER A 319 9.10 5.38 11.96
C SER A 319 7.98 5.54 10.90
N PRO A 320 6.91 4.70 10.91
CA PRO A 320 5.79 4.87 10.00
C PRO A 320 5.16 6.27 10.03
N LEU A 321 5.27 6.99 11.17
CA LEU A 321 4.77 8.36 11.28
C LEU A 321 5.46 9.32 10.29
N HIS A 322 6.73 9.06 9.92
CA HIS A 322 7.46 9.85 8.92
C HIS A 322 6.83 9.74 7.53
N TYR A 323 6.16 8.62 7.23
CA TYR A 323 5.56 8.33 5.93
C TYR A 323 4.12 8.84 5.79
N LEU A 324 3.51 9.40 6.84
CA LEU A 324 2.14 9.93 6.78
C LEU A 324 1.96 11.03 5.73
N ASN A 325 3.02 11.78 5.40
CA ASN A 325 2.98 12.79 4.35
C ASN A 325 2.84 12.21 2.92
N LYS A 326 3.09 10.91 2.74
CA LYS A 326 2.92 10.16 1.48
C LYS A 326 1.52 9.61 1.31
N CYS A 327 0.79 9.41 2.41
CA CYS A 327 -0.60 8.99 2.37
C CYS A 327 -1.51 10.20 2.17
N ASP A 328 -2.32 10.17 1.12
CA ASP A 328 -3.22 11.28 0.77
C ASP A 328 -4.58 11.20 1.49
N TYR A 329 -4.79 10.17 2.32
CA TYR A 329 -6.04 9.92 3.02
C TYR A 329 -5.99 10.48 4.45
N ASP A 330 -6.46 11.71 4.59
CA ASP A 330 -6.50 12.43 5.87
C ASP A 330 -7.16 11.62 6.99
N ASP A 331 -8.32 11.00 6.76
CA ASP A 331 -8.99 10.18 7.79
C ASP A 331 -8.14 9.00 8.29
N ILE A 332 -7.36 8.37 7.39
CA ILE A 332 -6.44 7.29 7.73
C ILE A 332 -5.28 7.84 8.56
N ASN A 333 -4.68 8.94 8.11
CA ASN A 333 -3.61 9.61 8.85
C ASN A 333 -4.05 10.01 10.26
N ALA A 334 -5.27 10.55 10.43
CA ALA A 334 -5.82 10.89 11.74
C ALA A 334 -5.90 9.66 12.66
N LYS A 335 -6.45 8.56 12.14
CA LYS A 335 -6.59 7.30 12.89
C LYS A 335 -5.24 6.76 13.34
N ILE A 336 -4.23 6.76 12.46
CA ILE A 336 -2.88 6.29 12.79
C ILE A 336 -2.23 7.17 13.85
N ILE A 337 -2.29 8.50 13.71
CA ILE A 337 -1.73 9.45 14.69
C ILE A 337 -2.36 9.23 16.06
N MET A 338 -3.69 9.10 16.12
CA MET A 338 -4.40 8.85 17.37
C MET A 338 -4.01 7.52 17.99
N LYS A 339 -3.92 6.45 17.19
CA LYS A 339 -3.50 5.11 17.66
C LYS A 339 -2.06 5.11 18.14
N ALA A 340 -1.14 5.75 17.41
CA ALA A 340 0.25 5.91 17.79
C ALA A 340 0.38 6.65 19.14
N LYS A 341 -0.43 7.69 19.35
CA LYS A 341 -0.46 8.42 20.62
C LYS A 341 -0.95 7.55 21.77
N GLN A 342 -2.01 6.76 21.56
CA GLN A 342 -2.51 5.80 22.56
C GLN A 342 -1.47 4.75 22.94
N LEU A 343 -0.63 4.36 21.99
CA LEU A 343 0.48 3.41 22.17
C LEU A 343 1.76 4.07 22.71
N ASN A 344 1.72 5.36 23.08
CA ASN A 344 2.87 6.14 23.56
C ASN A 344 4.05 6.24 22.56
N ILE A 345 3.78 6.13 21.26
CA ILE A 345 4.80 6.28 20.21
C ILE A 345 5.16 7.76 20.06
N GLN A 346 6.45 8.07 20.09
CA GLN A 346 6.98 9.44 19.97
C GLN A 346 7.25 9.84 18.51
N MET A 347 7.25 11.14 18.25
CA MET A 347 7.64 11.75 16.97
C MET A 347 9.16 12.00 16.95
N SER A 348 9.94 10.93 17.01
CA SER A 348 11.40 10.97 17.04
C SER A 348 12.01 11.47 15.72
N PHE A 349 13.30 11.83 15.78
CA PHE A 349 14.08 12.27 14.63
C PHE A 349 14.70 11.08 13.89
N ASN A 350 14.73 11.17 12.57
CA ASN A 350 15.48 10.25 11.71
C ASN A 350 16.98 10.64 11.59
N ILE A 351 17.76 9.90 10.80
CA ILE A 351 19.20 10.17 10.63
C ILE A 351 19.51 11.53 9.97
N TYR A 352 18.52 12.14 9.32
CA TYR A 352 18.62 13.46 8.71
C TYR A 352 18.25 14.59 9.68
N GLY A 353 17.98 14.26 10.94
CA GLY A 353 17.54 15.24 11.94
C GLY A 353 16.13 15.75 11.69
N GLN A 354 15.28 14.99 11.00
CA GLN A 354 13.90 15.37 10.71
C GLN A 354 12.93 14.48 11.48
N SER A 355 11.98 15.08 12.20
CA SER A 355 10.83 14.35 12.74
C SER A 355 9.65 14.37 11.75
N PRO A 356 8.57 13.59 11.97
CA PRO A 356 7.40 13.60 11.09
C PRO A 356 6.76 14.99 10.93
N ILE A 357 6.81 15.83 11.98
CA ILE A 357 6.33 17.21 11.94
C ILE A 357 7.18 18.06 10.99
N HIS A 358 8.50 17.89 11.00
CA HIS A 358 9.41 18.58 10.07
C HIS A 358 9.07 18.24 8.61
N LEU A 359 8.80 16.95 8.34
CA LEU A 359 8.41 16.50 7.01
C LEU A 359 7.05 17.07 6.56
N ALA A 360 6.09 17.19 7.47
CA ALA A 360 4.79 17.82 7.18
C ALA A 360 4.95 19.31 6.81
N ILE A 361 5.80 20.05 7.53
CA ILE A 361 6.13 21.45 7.21
C ILE A 361 6.81 21.55 5.85
N GLN A 362 7.86 20.75 5.64
CA GLN A 362 8.66 20.75 4.41
C GLN A 362 7.82 20.45 3.17
N LYS A 363 6.87 19.53 3.27
CA LYS A 363 5.99 19.12 2.17
C LYS A 363 4.68 19.92 2.10
N SER A 364 4.54 20.95 2.93
CA SER A 364 3.35 21.80 2.98
C SER A 364 2.03 21.06 3.26
N LYS A 365 2.11 19.94 3.99
CA LYS A 365 0.94 19.14 4.41
C LYS A 365 0.33 19.74 5.69
N ASN A 366 -0.28 20.92 5.54
CA ASN A 366 -0.77 21.72 6.67
C ASN A 366 -1.92 21.07 7.46
N TRP A 367 -2.79 20.30 6.79
CA TRP A 367 -3.82 19.53 7.49
C TRP A 367 -3.18 18.47 8.41
N LEU A 368 -2.20 17.72 7.89
CA LEU A 368 -1.47 16.69 8.64
C LEU A 368 -0.74 17.31 9.83
N LEU A 369 -0.05 18.43 9.60
CA LEU A 369 0.60 19.21 10.65
C LEU A 369 -0.38 19.61 11.75
N SER A 370 -1.51 20.21 11.37
CA SER A 370 -2.56 20.60 12.31
C SER A 370 -3.04 19.42 13.17
N ASN A 371 -3.19 18.24 12.57
CA ASN A 371 -3.63 17.05 13.27
C ASN A 371 -2.56 16.49 14.22
N MET A 372 -1.29 16.46 13.79
CA MET A 372 -0.17 16.05 14.64
C MET A 372 -0.05 16.95 15.89
N LEU A 373 -0.15 18.27 15.70
CA LEU A 373 -0.03 19.27 16.78
C LEU A 373 -1.10 19.16 17.87
N LYS A 374 -2.26 18.56 17.58
CA LYS A 374 -3.31 18.29 18.59
C LYS A 374 -2.86 17.27 19.65
N HIS A 375 -1.98 16.34 19.28
CA HIS A 375 -1.63 15.19 20.11
C HIS A 375 -0.17 15.17 20.55
N TYR A 376 0.68 15.87 19.80
CA TYR A 376 2.13 15.93 20.00
C TYR A 376 2.58 17.37 20.18
N LYS A 377 3.33 17.61 21.26
CA LYS A 377 4.18 18.79 21.42
C LYS A 377 5.62 18.35 21.16
N ILE A 378 6.33 19.10 20.33
CA ILE A 378 7.74 18.86 20.03
C ILE A 378 8.50 20.13 20.42
N GLU A 379 9.58 19.98 21.15
CA GLU A 379 10.55 21.05 21.40
C GLU A 379 11.45 21.12 20.17
N ALA A 380 11.22 22.10 19.30
CA ALA A 380 12.00 22.27 18.08
C ALA A 380 11.98 23.74 17.67
N ASP A 381 13.07 24.41 18.00
CA ASP A 381 13.31 25.85 17.76
C ASP A 381 13.41 26.16 16.25
N ASP A 382 13.62 25.14 15.43
CA ASP A 382 13.81 25.19 13.99
C ASP A 382 12.52 25.03 13.16
N LEU A 383 11.35 24.72 13.77
CA LEU A 383 10.10 24.55 13.02
C LEU A 383 9.67 25.81 12.27
N PHE A 384 9.81 26.98 12.91
CA PHE A 384 9.52 28.27 12.27
C PHE A 384 10.52 28.60 11.15
N MET A 385 11.80 28.31 11.37
CA MET A 385 12.85 28.44 10.35
C MET A 385 12.55 27.57 9.14
N MET A 386 12.15 26.33 9.38
CA MET A 386 11.77 25.37 8.34
C MET A 386 10.56 25.88 7.55
N ALA A 387 9.51 26.32 8.25
CA ALA A 387 8.32 26.87 7.62
C ALA A 387 8.64 28.10 6.76
N ALA A 388 9.49 29.00 7.24
CA ALA A 388 9.93 30.18 6.49
C ALA A 388 10.78 29.82 5.26
N ARG A 389 11.72 28.87 5.40
CA ARG A 389 12.61 28.39 4.34
C ARG A 389 11.82 27.76 3.18
N TYR A 390 10.75 27.03 3.48
CA TYR A 390 9.92 26.35 2.48
C TYR A 390 8.70 27.16 2.05
N ASP A 391 8.64 28.47 2.38
CA ASP A 391 7.51 29.37 2.10
C ASP A 391 6.14 28.83 2.55
N ASN A 392 6.12 28.06 3.64
CA ASN A 392 4.91 27.44 4.17
C ASN A 392 4.24 28.33 5.23
N LEU A 393 3.55 29.35 4.74
CA LEU A 393 2.76 30.28 5.56
C LEU A 393 1.73 29.56 6.44
N GLY A 394 1.09 28.51 5.94
CA GLY A 394 0.09 27.75 6.70
C GLY A 394 0.69 27.08 7.94
N ALA A 395 1.90 26.53 7.82
CA ALA A 395 2.63 25.99 8.97
C ALA A 395 2.99 27.09 9.98
N VAL A 396 3.45 28.26 9.54
CA VAL A 396 3.72 29.40 10.45
C VAL A 396 2.47 29.75 11.26
N MET A 397 1.32 29.88 10.59
CA MET A 397 0.05 30.18 11.25
C MET A 397 -0.36 29.07 12.23
N LEU A 398 -0.20 27.80 11.86
CA LEU A 398 -0.54 26.68 12.73
C LEU A 398 0.36 26.60 13.97
N LEU A 399 1.66 26.85 13.83
CA LEU A 399 2.60 26.86 14.95
C LEU A 399 2.27 27.99 15.93
N ILE A 400 2.01 29.21 15.44
CA ILE A 400 1.57 30.36 16.26
C ILE A 400 0.28 30.02 17.01
N ASN A 401 -0.73 29.50 16.30
CA ASN A 401 -2.03 29.16 16.89
C ASN A 401 -1.93 28.04 17.96
N ASN A 402 -0.90 27.20 17.90
CA ASN A 402 -0.64 26.16 18.90
C ASN A 402 0.34 26.60 20.00
N ASN A 403 0.62 27.91 20.13
CA ASN A 403 1.46 28.52 21.17
C ASN A 403 2.92 28.05 21.16
N TYR A 404 3.48 27.71 19.99
CA TYR A 404 4.92 27.46 19.87
C TYR A 404 5.70 28.76 20.07
N PRO A 405 6.77 28.77 20.87
CA PRO A 405 7.57 29.97 21.09
C PRO A 405 8.24 30.40 19.78
N VAL A 406 8.13 31.68 19.45
CA VAL A 406 8.84 32.27 18.31
C VAL A 406 10.16 32.84 18.81
N GLU A 407 11.24 32.08 18.64
CA GLU A 407 12.58 32.53 19.00
C GLU A 407 13.04 33.74 18.16
N GLU A 408 13.98 34.52 18.70
CA GLU A 408 14.49 35.74 18.08
C GLU A 408 15.07 35.48 16.67
N PHE A 409 15.83 34.39 16.50
CA PHE A 409 16.36 33.97 15.19
C PHE A 409 15.27 33.55 14.19
N SER A 410 14.20 32.93 14.67
CA SER A 410 13.05 32.54 13.85
C SER A 410 12.27 33.77 13.34
N LYS A 411 12.18 34.84 14.15
CA LYS A 411 11.58 36.12 13.71
C LYS A 411 12.34 36.70 12.53
N ILE A 412 13.66 36.62 12.53
CA ILE A 412 14.50 37.17 11.46
C ILE A 412 14.26 36.43 10.14
N ALA A 413 14.20 35.09 10.13
CA ALA A 413 13.93 34.34 8.90
C ALA A 413 12.51 34.56 8.36
N ILE A 414 11.52 34.67 9.26
CA ILE A 414 10.15 35.02 8.92
C ILE A 414 10.09 36.43 8.30
N CYS A 415 10.81 37.40 8.87
CA CYS A 415 10.88 38.78 8.37
C CYS A 415 11.60 38.88 7.01
N ARG A 416 12.60 38.02 6.75
CA ARG A 416 13.29 37.95 5.45
C ARG A 416 12.40 37.39 4.34
N ASN A 417 11.46 36.51 4.67
CA ASN A 417 10.44 36.07 3.72
C ASN A 417 9.33 37.15 3.61
N LEU A 418 9.50 38.08 2.66
CA LEU A 418 8.60 39.23 2.44
C LEU A 418 7.12 38.84 2.31
N LYS A 419 6.80 37.65 1.80
CA LYS A 419 5.42 37.16 1.64
C LYS A 419 4.82 36.77 2.99
N ILE A 420 5.56 35.99 3.79
CA ILE A 420 5.13 35.59 5.14
C ILE A 420 5.06 36.81 6.06
N TYR A 421 6.08 37.68 6.02
CA TYR A 421 6.11 38.94 6.76
C TYR A 421 4.90 39.83 6.47
N ARG A 422 4.53 40.01 5.19
CA ARG A 422 3.35 40.82 4.79
C ARG A 422 2.04 40.25 5.34
N VAL A 423 1.89 38.92 5.36
CA VAL A 423 0.67 38.28 5.91
C VAL A 423 0.64 38.33 7.42
N LEU A 424 1.77 38.15 8.10
CA LEU A 424 1.83 38.31 9.56
C LEU A 424 1.53 39.75 9.97
N LYS A 425 2.03 40.75 9.24
CA LYS A 425 1.74 42.16 9.47
C LYS A 425 0.26 42.52 9.26
N SER A 426 -0.46 41.83 8.38
CA SER A 426 -1.91 41.99 8.24
C SER A 426 -2.69 41.23 9.33
N TYR A 427 -2.19 40.09 9.80
CA TYR A 427 -2.74 39.31 10.92
C TYR A 427 -2.47 39.93 12.31
N GLU A 428 -1.38 40.69 12.46
CA GLU A 428 -0.98 41.44 13.67
C GLU A 428 -2.08 42.38 14.19
N ASN A 429 -3.02 42.78 13.33
CA ASN A 429 -4.10 43.68 13.70
C ASN A 429 -5.23 43.05 14.54
N TYR A 430 -5.29 41.73 14.73
CA TYR A 430 -6.44 41.13 15.46
C TYR A 430 -6.12 40.22 16.66
N ASN A 431 -5.15 39.29 16.61
CA ASN A 431 -5.01 38.28 17.69
C ASN A 431 -3.58 38.02 18.21
N ILE A 432 -2.54 38.19 17.39
CA ILE A 432 -1.16 37.91 17.80
C ILE A 432 -0.66 38.91 18.86
N LYS A 433 -1.12 40.17 18.81
CA LYS A 433 -0.75 41.23 19.75
C LYS A 433 -1.10 40.87 21.20
N LYS A 434 -2.14 40.07 21.46
CA LYS A 434 -2.59 39.68 22.81
C LYS A 434 -1.78 38.51 23.40
N GLN A 435 -1.20 37.67 22.55
CA GLN A 435 -0.33 36.55 22.95
C GLN A 435 1.14 36.95 23.02
N LEU A 436 1.63 37.76 22.06
CA LEU A 436 2.98 38.30 22.10
C LEU A 436 3.16 39.27 23.29
N THR A 437 2.19 40.13 23.63
CA THR A 437 2.34 40.97 24.84
C THR A 437 2.38 40.15 26.13
N LYS A 438 1.62 39.04 26.23
CA LYS A 438 1.64 38.19 27.43
C LYS A 438 2.92 37.39 27.60
N GLN A 439 3.58 37.00 26.52
CA GLN A 439 4.86 36.27 26.56
C GLN A 439 6.09 37.20 26.61
N MET A 440 5.95 38.46 26.17
CA MET A 440 7.04 39.45 26.21
C MET A 440 7.18 40.18 27.55
N ASP A 441 6.29 39.96 28.52
CA ASP A 441 6.35 40.63 29.84
C ASP A 441 7.22 39.89 30.89
N SER A 442 7.77 38.71 30.60
CA SER A 442 8.69 38.04 31.53
C SER A 442 10.16 38.33 31.21
N LYS A 443 10.65 39.41 31.85
CA LYS A 443 12.05 39.88 31.97
C LYS A 443 12.57 40.80 30.85
N ASN A 444 12.39 42.10 31.09
CA ASN A 444 13.30 43.21 30.80
C ASN A 444 14.56 42.88 29.98
N ASN A 445 14.49 43.13 28.67
CA ASN A 445 15.43 43.97 27.94
C ASN A 445 15.01 43.94 26.46
N PHE A 446 14.29 44.95 25.98
CA PHE A 446 14.45 45.52 24.63
C PHE A 446 13.51 46.72 24.47
N ASN A 447 13.92 47.83 25.07
CA ASN A 447 13.38 49.16 24.81
C ASN A 447 14.09 49.74 23.56
N TYR A 448 13.94 49.11 22.39
CA TYR A 448 14.23 49.76 21.12
C TYR A 448 12.91 50.18 20.46
N GLU A 449 12.65 51.46 20.69
CA GLU A 449 11.56 52.30 20.24
C GLU A 449 10.79 51.89 18.97
N VAL A 450 9.47 51.86 19.17
CA VAL A 450 8.35 51.99 18.23
C VAL A 450 8.38 53.35 17.47
N LYS A 451 9.53 53.82 16.95
CA LYS A 451 9.65 55.17 16.33
C LYS A 451 9.97 55.25 14.84
N LEU A 452 10.03 54.15 14.11
CA LEU A 452 10.27 54.20 12.66
C LEU A 452 9.18 53.46 11.92
N ILE A 453 8.08 54.17 11.63
CA ILE A 453 7.27 54.16 10.39
C ILE A 453 6.15 55.17 10.67
N ASN A 454 6.49 56.46 10.62
CA ASN A 454 5.52 57.52 10.37
C ASN A 454 6.30 58.75 9.88
N LYS A 455 5.98 59.19 8.66
CA LYS A 455 6.45 60.41 7.94
C LYS A 455 7.60 60.35 6.92
N LYS A 456 8.09 59.20 6.43
CA LYS A 456 8.96 59.19 5.21
C LYS A 456 8.50 58.34 4.02
N ASP A 457 7.42 57.56 4.15
CA ASP A 457 6.92 56.72 3.04
C ASP A 457 5.94 57.38 2.07
N ILE A 458 5.71 58.70 2.17
CA ILE A 458 4.93 59.42 1.14
C ILE A 458 5.73 59.55 -0.17
N GLN A 459 7.06 59.39 -0.16
CA GLN A 459 7.87 59.51 -1.37
C GLN A 459 8.05 58.20 -2.17
N CYS A 460 7.78 57.02 -1.60
CA CYS A 460 7.86 55.76 -2.35
C CYS A 460 6.66 55.51 -3.29
N SER A 461 5.53 56.21 -3.13
CA SER A 461 4.40 56.08 -4.05
C SER A 461 4.62 56.77 -5.41
N ASN A 462 5.54 57.75 -5.47
CA ASN A 462 5.87 58.45 -6.72
C ASN A 462 6.95 57.71 -7.54
N PHE A 463 7.77 56.88 -6.91
CA PHE A 463 8.80 56.09 -7.61
C PHE A 463 8.21 54.92 -8.41
N LEU A 464 7.04 54.39 -8.01
CA LEU A 464 6.34 53.31 -8.72
C LEU A 464 5.49 53.81 -9.91
N LYS A 465 5.20 55.12 -10.00
CA LYS A 465 4.50 55.69 -11.18
C LYS A 465 5.45 55.95 -12.36
N GLN A 466 6.74 56.20 -12.10
CA GLN A 466 7.72 56.44 -13.17
C GLN A 466 8.22 55.16 -13.84
N ARG A 467 8.15 54.00 -13.16
CA ARG A 467 8.65 52.73 -13.70
C ARG A 467 7.69 52.02 -14.67
N LYS A 468 6.42 52.43 -14.73
CA LYS A 468 5.44 51.94 -15.72
C LYS A 468 5.58 52.59 -17.11
N ALA A 469 6.42 53.61 -17.26
CA ALA A 469 6.62 54.31 -18.53
C ALA A 469 7.88 53.87 -19.29
N SER A 470 8.62 52.87 -18.79
CA SER A 470 9.91 52.44 -19.36
C SER A 470 9.99 50.92 -19.59
N GLU A 471 8.86 50.23 -19.77
CA GLU A 471 8.83 48.79 -20.11
C GLU A 471 8.80 48.52 -21.63
N ASP A 472 8.74 49.56 -22.46
CA ASP A 472 8.89 49.43 -23.91
C ASP A 472 10.30 49.81 -24.35
N GLN A 473 11.31 48.99 -24.03
CA GLN A 473 12.51 48.79 -24.86
C GLN A 473 13.56 47.83 -24.24
N THR A 474 13.96 46.84 -25.04
CA THR A 474 15.29 46.17 -25.10
C THR A 474 15.62 44.99 -24.16
N ILE A 475 15.23 43.80 -24.61
CA ILE A 475 15.94 42.50 -24.85
C ILE A 475 17.34 42.19 -24.20
N ASP A 476 18.09 43.12 -23.60
CA ASP A 476 19.47 42.86 -23.08
C ASP A 476 19.55 42.34 -21.62
N GLU A 477 18.50 42.46 -20.80
CA GLU A 477 18.54 42.00 -19.39
C GLU A 477 18.56 40.47 -19.24
N ASN A 478 18.02 39.74 -20.22
CA ASN A 478 17.89 38.28 -20.18
C ASN A 478 19.24 37.56 -20.28
N GLN A 479 20.25 38.13 -20.94
CA GLN A 479 21.61 37.54 -20.98
C GLN A 479 22.35 37.72 -19.65
N SER A 480 22.18 38.86 -18.96
CA SER A 480 22.79 39.13 -17.65
C SER A 480 22.21 38.24 -16.53
N GLN A 481 20.90 38.00 -16.54
CA GLN A 481 20.21 37.13 -15.58
C GLN A 481 20.52 35.64 -15.80
N SER A 482 20.68 35.22 -17.07
CA SER A 482 21.17 33.89 -17.46
C SER A 482 22.60 33.62 -16.95
N GLN A 483 23.48 34.62 -17.02
CA GLN A 483 24.86 34.47 -16.54
C GLN A 483 24.96 34.48 -15.01
N LYS A 484 24.15 35.30 -14.32
CA LYS A 484 24.03 35.28 -12.85
C LYS A 484 23.49 33.94 -12.32
N SER A 485 22.47 33.37 -12.97
CA SER A 485 21.90 32.08 -12.60
C SER A 485 22.86 30.90 -12.88
N GLN A 486 23.59 30.92 -14.00
CA GLN A 486 24.62 29.91 -14.28
C GLN A 486 25.80 29.95 -13.31
N ASN A 487 26.23 31.14 -12.88
CA ASN A 487 27.28 31.31 -11.87
C ASN A 487 26.82 30.85 -10.49
N TYR A 488 25.56 31.10 -10.12
CA TYR A 488 24.96 30.62 -8.88
C TYR A 488 24.82 29.09 -8.84
N ILE A 489 24.43 28.47 -9.97
CA ILE A 489 24.36 27.01 -10.12
C ILE A 489 25.76 26.37 -10.04
N LYS A 490 26.80 27.01 -10.59
CA LYS A 490 28.19 26.55 -10.43
C LYS A 490 28.66 26.64 -8.98
N LEU A 491 28.25 27.68 -8.24
CA LEU A 491 28.52 27.84 -6.82
C LEU A 491 27.85 26.72 -5.99
N LEU A 492 26.58 26.42 -6.28
CA LEU A 492 25.82 25.33 -5.64
C LEU A 492 26.44 23.95 -5.91
N ARG A 493 26.99 23.71 -7.12
CA ARG A 493 27.71 22.46 -7.43
C ARG A 493 29.03 22.32 -6.67
N GLN A 494 29.78 23.41 -6.50
CA GLN A 494 30.99 23.43 -5.68
C GLN A 494 30.68 23.24 -4.19
N PHE A 495 29.51 23.69 -3.75
CA PHE A 495 29.01 23.50 -2.40
C PHE A 495 28.65 22.04 -2.09
N VAL A 496 28.02 21.33 -3.03
CA VAL A 496 27.79 19.88 -2.93
C VAL A 496 29.12 19.14 -2.83
N LEU A 497 30.12 19.53 -3.63
CA LEU A 497 31.48 18.98 -3.53
C LEU A 497 32.11 19.23 -2.16
N PHE A 498 31.94 20.43 -1.58
CA PHE A 498 32.48 20.79 -0.26
C PHE A 498 31.99 19.87 0.86
N GLN A 499 30.73 19.44 0.83
CA GLN A 499 30.16 18.51 1.82
C GLN A 499 30.68 17.08 1.68
N THR A 500 31.16 16.69 0.50
CA THR A 500 31.69 15.33 0.22
C THR A 500 33.19 15.16 0.46
N LEU A 501 33.93 16.25 0.69
CA LEU A 501 35.39 16.21 0.87
C LEU A 501 35.76 15.76 2.29
N LEU A 502 36.61 14.73 2.38
CA LEU A 502 36.99 14.10 3.66
C LEU A 502 38.15 14.81 4.38
N SER A 503 39.00 15.57 3.68
CA SER A 503 40.19 16.18 4.28
C SER A 503 40.13 17.72 4.41
N LYS A 504 40.68 18.24 5.51
CA LYS A 504 40.72 19.66 5.85
C LYS A 504 41.45 20.52 4.81
N GLN A 505 42.51 20.00 4.18
CA GLN A 505 43.25 20.70 3.13
C GLN A 505 42.44 20.87 1.84
N GLN A 506 41.68 19.85 1.43
CA GLN A 506 40.82 19.93 0.25
C GLN A 506 39.68 20.94 0.44
N LYS A 507 39.07 20.97 1.63
CA LYS A 507 38.05 21.97 2.01
C LYS A 507 38.60 23.40 1.96
N SER A 508 39.78 23.65 2.54
CA SER A 508 40.44 24.97 2.50
C SER A 508 40.73 25.42 1.07
N TYR A 509 41.26 24.53 0.24
CA TYR A 509 41.59 24.82 -1.15
C TYR A 509 40.34 25.21 -1.96
N LEU A 510 39.23 24.48 -1.78
CA LEU A 510 37.99 24.76 -2.47
C LEU A 510 37.38 26.10 -2.03
N ILE A 511 37.39 26.43 -0.74
CA ILE A 511 36.93 27.73 -0.22
C ILE A 511 37.74 28.87 -0.84
N LYS A 512 39.07 28.76 -0.89
CA LYS A 512 39.93 29.77 -1.54
C LYS A 512 39.58 29.99 -3.00
N GLN A 513 39.38 28.91 -3.75
CA GLN A 513 38.98 29.00 -5.16
C GLN A 513 37.60 29.64 -5.34
N MET A 514 36.64 29.31 -4.47
CA MET A 514 35.29 29.90 -4.51
C MET A 514 35.35 31.42 -4.28
N ILE A 515 36.06 31.85 -3.24
CA ILE A 515 36.21 33.27 -2.90
C ILE A 515 36.91 34.03 -4.03
N GLN A 516 38.02 33.50 -4.54
CA GLN A 516 38.76 34.12 -5.63
C GLN A 516 37.87 34.32 -6.87
N ARG A 517 37.11 33.28 -7.24
CA ARG A 517 36.15 33.38 -8.36
C ARG A 517 35.06 34.42 -8.10
N ILE A 518 34.53 34.51 -6.89
CA ILE A 518 33.50 35.51 -6.54
C ILE A 518 34.05 36.94 -6.70
N CYS A 519 35.29 37.18 -6.29
CA CYS A 519 35.95 38.48 -6.47
C CYS A 519 36.17 38.83 -7.95
N GLU A 520 36.38 37.83 -8.81
CA GLU A 520 36.59 37.99 -10.26
C GLU A 520 35.27 38.10 -11.07
N LEU A 521 34.11 37.85 -10.44
CA LEU A 521 32.81 37.99 -11.11
C LEU A 521 32.52 39.46 -11.45
N LYS A 522 32.13 39.72 -12.71
CA LYS A 522 31.64 41.04 -13.17
C LYS A 522 30.20 41.32 -12.66
N ILE A 523 30.00 41.29 -11.35
CA ILE A 523 28.75 41.64 -10.67
C ILE A 523 28.98 42.86 -9.75
N THR A 524 27.91 43.44 -9.21
CA THR A 524 28.07 44.62 -8.33
C THR A 524 28.82 44.24 -7.05
N LYS A 525 29.58 45.18 -6.46
CA LYS A 525 30.29 44.92 -5.19
C LYS A 525 29.35 44.50 -4.06
N ILE A 526 28.11 45.01 -4.07
CA ILE A 526 27.06 44.63 -3.12
C ILE A 526 26.65 43.16 -3.31
N ASP A 527 26.49 42.72 -4.56
CA ASP A 527 26.20 41.30 -4.86
C ASP A 527 27.36 40.38 -4.45
N GLN A 528 28.62 40.80 -4.67
CA GLN A 528 29.80 40.05 -4.21
C GLN A 528 29.82 39.92 -2.68
N ILE A 529 29.55 41.01 -1.97
CA ILE A 529 29.46 41.05 -0.51
C ILE A 529 28.35 40.12 -0.01
N THR A 530 27.16 40.17 -0.61
CA THR A 530 26.02 39.33 -0.22
C THR A 530 26.33 37.83 -0.34
N ILE A 531 26.95 37.43 -1.46
CA ILE A 531 27.32 36.03 -1.69
C ILE A 531 28.40 35.57 -0.69
N LEU A 532 29.39 36.41 -0.40
CA LEU A 532 30.42 36.09 0.60
C LEU A 532 29.84 35.98 2.02
N SER A 533 28.84 36.81 2.35
CA SER A 533 28.14 36.77 3.64
C SER A 533 27.32 35.48 3.81
N ASP A 534 26.68 34.99 2.76
CA ASP A 534 25.94 33.72 2.81
C ASP A 534 26.88 32.51 2.98
N ILE A 535 28.06 32.55 2.36
CA ILE A 535 29.11 31.53 2.55
C ILE A 535 29.63 31.56 3.99
N LEU A 536 29.86 32.76 4.55
CA LEU A 536 30.27 32.96 5.95
C LEU A 536 29.25 32.37 6.93
N LEU A 537 27.97 32.67 6.73
CA LEU A 537 26.88 32.14 7.55
C LEU A 537 26.82 30.60 7.48
N THR A 538 27.03 30.06 6.29
CA THR A 538 26.97 28.62 6.06
C THR A 538 28.15 27.85 6.68
N LEU A 539 29.37 28.41 6.60
CA LEU A 539 30.55 27.83 7.26
C LEU A 539 30.42 27.84 8.79
N TYR A 540 29.75 28.86 9.34
CA TYR A 540 29.41 28.93 10.75
C TYR A 540 28.44 27.80 11.17
N PHE A 541 27.39 27.55 10.38
CA PHE A 541 26.40 26.49 10.66
C PHE A 541 26.97 25.07 10.60
N ILE A 542 27.98 24.81 9.77
CA ILE A 542 28.64 23.48 9.67
C ILE A 542 29.74 23.34 10.75
N LYS A 543 29.89 24.31 11.66
CA LYS A 543 30.88 24.34 12.76
C LYS A 543 32.35 24.30 12.30
N GLU A 544 32.63 24.65 11.05
CA GLU A 544 33.98 24.69 10.47
C GLU A 544 34.65 26.07 10.71
N LYS A 545 34.68 26.50 11.98
CA LYS A 545 35.07 27.86 12.40
C LYS A 545 36.47 28.29 11.95
N GLN A 546 37.36 27.34 11.75
CA GLN A 546 38.74 27.54 11.29
C GLN A 546 38.86 28.24 9.93
N PHE A 547 37.81 28.22 9.10
CA PHE A 547 37.80 28.86 7.77
C PHE A 547 37.13 30.25 7.76
N LEU A 548 36.52 30.70 8.87
CA LEU A 548 35.87 32.01 8.93
C LEU A 548 36.86 33.15 8.70
N ASN A 549 38.05 33.07 9.30
CA ASN A 549 39.09 34.10 9.18
C ASN A 549 39.54 34.31 7.72
N GLU A 550 39.49 33.25 6.91
CA GLU A 550 39.92 33.26 5.51
C GLU A 550 38.89 33.91 4.59
N VAL A 551 37.59 33.76 4.90
CA VAL A 551 36.50 34.44 4.19
C VAL A 551 36.40 35.90 4.63
N GLN A 552 36.55 36.17 5.94
CA GLN A 552 36.58 37.53 6.49
C GLN A 552 37.70 38.37 5.88
N LYS A 553 38.92 37.85 5.76
CA LYS A 553 40.05 38.62 5.19
C LYS A 553 39.77 39.14 3.77
N ASN A 554 39.08 38.35 2.95
CA ASN A 554 38.69 38.77 1.60
C ASN A 554 37.47 39.70 1.59
N TYR A 555 36.54 39.51 2.53
CA TYR A 555 35.46 40.46 2.82
C TYR A 555 36.01 41.86 3.13
N PHE A 556 37.06 41.94 3.95
CA PHE A 556 37.77 43.20 4.27
C PHE A 556 38.49 43.84 3.08
N ASN A 557 39.11 43.04 2.21
CA ASN A 557 39.80 43.56 1.03
C ASN A 557 38.85 44.25 0.04
N ILE A 558 37.63 43.73 -0.13
CA ILE A 558 36.61 44.34 -1.01
C ILE A 558 36.11 45.69 -0.43
N LEU A 559 36.08 45.81 0.90
CA LEU A 559 35.64 47.01 1.63
C LEU A 559 36.70 48.12 1.73
N SER A 560 37.98 47.81 1.47
CA SER A 560 39.12 48.73 1.63
C SER A 560 39.09 50.02 0.78
N GLY A 561 38.16 50.12 -0.18
CA GLY A 561 37.89 51.35 -0.94
C GLY A 561 36.93 52.34 -0.27
N HIS A 562 36.33 51.99 0.87
CA HIS A 562 35.41 52.86 1.61
C HIS A 562 35.97 53.18 3.01
N GLN A 563 36.67 54.30 3.10
CA GLN A 563 37.46 54.73 4.27
C GLN A 563 36.64 54.78 5.59
N TYR A 564 35.35 55.12 5.51
CA TYR A 564 34.42 55.15 6.65
C TYR A 564 34.01 53.76 7.14
N LEU A 565 33.74 52.83 6.22
CA LEU A 565 33.39 51.44 6.56
C LEU A 565 34.62 50.70 7.11
N PHE A 566 35.80 50.97 6.57
CA PHE A 566 37.05 50.37 7.03
C PHE A 566 37.41 50.77 8.47
N GLN A 567 37.23 52.04 8.85
CA GLN A 567 37.48 52.49 10.23
C GLN A 567 36.44 51.95 11.23
N TYR A 568 35.17 51.83 10.81
CA TYR A 568 34.10 51.29 11.65
C TYR A 568 34.27 49.78 11.91
N VAL A 569 34.58 48.99 10.88
CA VAL A 569 34.76 47.53 11.06
C VAL A 569 36.02 47.20 11.88
N ASN A 570 37.10 48.00 11.77
CA ASN A 570 38.28 47.84 12.62
C ASN A 570 38.04 48.15 14.10
N SER A 571 36.92 48.81 14.46
CA SER A 571 36.55 49.09 15.85
C SER A 571 35.76 47.96 16.53
N LEU A 572 35.34 46.94 15.76
CA LEU A 572 34.50 45.84 16.24
C LEU A 572 35.35 44.61 16.57
N LYS A 573 35.24 44.08 17.81
CA LYS A 573 35.98 42.89 18.25
C LYS A 573 35.49 41.62 17.54
N THR A 574 36.38 40.64 17.43
CA THR A 574 36.30 39.45 16.54
C THR A 574 35.21 38.42 16.85
N ASP A 575 34.53 38.49 17.99
CA ASP A 575 33.68 37.39 18.46
C ASP A 575 32.20 37.46 18.04
N ASP A 576 31.74 38.60 17.47
CA ASP A 576 30.34 38.83 17.12
C ASP A 576 30.10 38.97 15.61
N ILE A 577 30.42 37.90 14.88
CA ILE A 577 30.33 37.85 13.41
C ILE A 577 28.88 37.98 12.91
N LEU A 578 27.89 37.60 13.74
CA LEU A 578 26.46 37.76 13.43
C LEU A 578 25.95 39.20 13.63
N ILE A 579 26.42 39.92 14.66
CA ILE A 579 26.07 41.33 14.86
C ILE A 579 26.72 42.18 13.75
N GLN A 580 27.93 41.81 13.33
CA GLN A 580 28.63 42.40 12.20
C GLN A 580 27.90 42.19 10.86
N TYR A 581 27.13 41.10 10.71
CA TYR A 581 26.30 40.83 9.52
C TYR A 581 25.04 41.71 9.49
N GLU A 582 24.39 41.91 10.63
CA GLU A 582 23.09 42.60 10.71
C GLU A 582 23.18 44.12 10.66
N GLN A 583 24.23 44.72 11.22
CA GLN A 583 24.40 46.19 11.21
C GLN A 583 24.92 46.74 9.87
N PHE A 584 25.43 45.88 8.98
CA PHE A 584 26.06 46.29 7.72
C PHE A 584 25.12 46.18 6.50
N GLN A 585 24.03 45.41 6.61
CA GLN A 585 22.96 45.40 5.60
C GLN A 585 21.96 46.55 5.75
N TYR A 586 21.89 47.16 6.94
CA TYR A 586 21.16 48.40 7.20
C TYR A 586 21.98 49.59 6.70
#